data_AF-A0A9X0AQL3-F1
#
_entry.id   AF-A0A9X0AQL3-F1
#
_cell.length_a   1.000
_cell.length_b   1.000
_cell.length_c   1.000
_cell.angle_alpha   90.00
_cell.angle_beta   90.00
_cell.angle_gamma   90.00
#
_symmetry.space_group_name_H-M   'P 1'
#
loop_
_entity.id
_entity.type
_entity.pdbx_description
1 polymer ?
#
loop_
_entity_poly.entity_id
_entity_poly.type
_entity_poly.pdbx_seq_one_letter_code
_entity_poly.pdbx_strand_id
1 'polypeptide(L)'
;MVQGQQTEPLNSRPELPRKTKKYTIPQLPELPELPETTHDTNAHHQTNSTLSQHPKEPLKISNRAFKQYINLQLIKSCALLAISKPGQALEHVEEASCIAEDNNFFYEISKCHLYRGLCFMGMKRWREAKIALVRGVNVRGWGGRVEGLMREAQMRIDEEKRRQKQEVEV
;
A
#
# COMPACT_ATOMS: atom_id res chain seq x y z
N MET A 1 -24.12 -33.36 -55.49
CA MET A 1 -25.20 -33.65 -54.51
C MET A 1 -24.66 -33.43 -53.10
N VAL A 2 -25.32 -32.52 -52.37
CA VAL A 2 -25.53 -32.43 -50.89
C VAL A 2 -24.27 -32.44 -49.99
N GLN A 3 -23.74 -31.29 -49.53
CA GLN A 3 -24.13 -30.51 -48.33
C GLN A 3 -24.28 -31.30 -47.02
N GLY A 4 -23.56 -30.88 -45.97
CA GLY A 4 -23.79 -31.29 -44.58
C GLY A 4 -23.03 -30.42 -43.60
N GLN A 5 -23.68 -29.34 -43.13
CA GLN A 5 -23.29 -28.51 -41.99
C GLN A 5 -23.57 -29.24 -40.66
N GLN A 6 -22.78 -28.95 -39.61
CA GLN A 6 -23.17 -28.98 -38.18
C GLN A 6 -22.03 -28.29 -37.38
N THR A 7 -22.15 -27.01 -37.02
CA THR A 7 -22.62 -26.45 -35.73
C THR A 7 -21.73 -26.74 -34.51
N GLU A 8 -21.06 -25.69 -34.02
CA GLU A 8 -20.59 -25.48 -32.62
C GLU A 8 -21.77 -25.56 -31.60
N PRO A 9 -21.61 -25.43 -30.25
CA PRO A 9 -20.44 -25.08 -29.40
C PRO A 9 -20.29 -25.96 -28.11
N LEU A 10 -19.27 -25.72 -27.27
CA LEU A 10 -19.41 -25.48 -25.81
C LEU A 10 -18.04 -25.47 -25.08
N ASN A 11 -17.60 -24.26 -24.74
CA ASN A 11 -17.30 -23.82 -23.37
C ASN A 11 -16.99 -24.91 -22.32
N SER A 12 -15.71 -25.14 -22.04
CA SER A 12 -15.28 -25.83 -20.81
C SER A 12 -14.17 -25.04 -20.12
N ARG A 13 -14.64 -24.11 -19.28
CA ARG A 13 -13.90 -23.38 -18.24
C ARG A 13 -13.26 -24.39 -17.26
N PRO A 14 -11.96 -24.29 -16.92
CA PRO A 14 -11.41 -25.08 -15.83
C PRO A 14 -11.97 -24.56 -14.49
N GLU A 15 -12.76 -25.38 -13.81
CA GLU A 15 -13.16 -25.14 -12.42
C GLU A 15 -11.94 -25.24 -11.49
N LEU A 16 -11.62 -24.13 -10.84
CA LEU A 16 -10.66 -24.11 -9.72
C LEU A 16 -11.38 -24.57 -8.44
N PRO A 17 -10.80 -25.50 -7.65
CA PRO A 17 -11.39 -25.94 -6.41
C PRO A 17 -11.38 -24.82 -5.36
N ARG A 18 -12.56 -24.27 -5.07
CA ARG A 18 -12.78 -23.34 -3.95
C ARG A 18 -12.70 -24.10 -2.63
N LYS A 19 -11.49 -24.23 -2.08
CA LYS A 19 -11.32 -24.56 -0.66
C LYS A 19 -11.67 -23.33 0.18
N THR A 20 -12.92 -23.21 0.61
CA THR A 20 -13.35 -22.29 1.67
C THR A 20 -12.76 -22.73 3.00
N LYS A 21 -11.54 -22.29 3.29
CA LYS A 21 -11.04 -22.29 4.67
C LYS A 21 -11.84 -21.23 5.42
N LYS A 22 -12.67 -21.66 6.36
CA LYS A 22 -13.29 -20.80 7.38
C LYS A 22 -12.15 -20.12 8.14
N TYR A 23 -11.95 -18.83 7.90
CA TYR A 23 -11.08 -18.02 8.75
C TYR A 23 -11.88 -17.65 9.99
N THR A 24 -11.61 -18.35 11.09
CA THR A 24 -11.97 -17.89 12.43
C THR A 24 -11.17 -16.63 12.69
N ILE A 25 -11.85 -15.49 12.80
CA ILE A 25 -11.27 -14.21 13.22
C ILE A 25 -10.75 -14.41 14.66
N PRO A 26 -9.45 -14.24 14.94
CA PRO A 26 -8.98 -14.17 16.31
C PRO A 26 -9.61 -12.94 16.97
N GLN A 27 -10.32 -13.15 18.08
CA GLN A 27 -10.91 -12.08 18.88
C GLN A 27 -9.85 -11.03 19.19
N LEU A 28 -10.20 -9.78 18.88
CA LEU A 28 -9.47 -8.58 19.26
C LEU A 28 -9.38 -8.56 20.80
N PRO A 29 -8.20 -8.37 21.42
CA PRO A 29 -8.12 -8.16 22.85
C PRO A 29 -8.90 -6.89 23.21
N GLU A 30 -9.89 -7.02 24.10
CA GLU A 30 -10.64 -5.90 24.64
C GLU A 30 -9.68 -4.90 25.28
N LEU A 31 -9.86 -3.62 24.93
CA LEU A 31 -9.10 -2.50 25.45
C LEU A 31 -9.42 -2.35 26.96
N PRO A 32 -8.43 -2.10 27.84
CA PRO A 32 -8.71 -1.89 29.26
C PRO A 32 -9.66 -0.70 29.47
N GLU A 33 -10.77 -0.95 30.15
CA GLU A 33 -11.74 0.07 30.54
C GLU A 33 -11.09 1.12 31.43
N LEU A 34 -11.29 2.39 31.09
CA LEU A 34 -10.94 3.54 31.91
C LEU A 34 -11.84 3.56 33.16
N PRO A 35 -11.30 3.66 34.38
CA PRO A 35 -12.15 3.75 35.57
C PRO A 35 -12.87 5.10 35.59
N GLU A 36 -14.20 5.03 35.55
CA GLU A 36 -15.10 6.15 35.79
C GLU A 36 -14.94 6.68 37.21
N THR A 37 -14.93 8.02 37.29
CA THR A 37 -14.78 8.80 38.50
C THR A 37 -16.01 8.68 39.39
N THR A 38 -15.85 8.28 40.65
CA THR A 38 -16.83 8.56 41.70
C THR A 38 -16.14 9.05 42.97
N HIS A 39 -16.72 10.10 43.54
CA HIS A 39 -16.20 10.98 44.58
C HIS A 39 -16.12 10.38 45.99
N ASP A 40 -15.18 10.97 46.75
CA ASP A 40 -15.16 11.27 48.19
C ASP A 40 -15.26 10.15 49.25
N THR A 41 -14.19 9.95 50.05
CA THR A 41 -14.14 10.49 51.44
C THR A 41 -12.71 10.47 52.03
N ASN A 42 -12.43 11.49 52.84
CA ASN A 42 -11.19 11.87 53.54
C ASN A 42 -10.48 10.79 54.38
N ALA A 43 -9.14 10.83 54.38
CA ALA A 43 -8.35 10.84 55.62
C ALA A 43 -6.95 11.46 55.38
N HIS A 44 -6.64 12.46 56.20
CA HIS A 44 -5.36 13.16 56.32
C HIS A 44 -4.14 12.23 56.43
N HIS A 45 -3.03 12.56 55.75
CA HIS A 45 -1.75 12.85 56.39
C HIS A 45 -0.84 13.63 55.44
N GLN A 46 -0.30 14.74 55.95
CA GLN A 46 0.74 15.54 55.33
C GLN A 46 2.04 14.74 55.28
N THR A 47 2.82 14.85 54.20
CA THR A 47 4.19 15.41 54.23
C THR A 47 4.91 15.22 52.88
N ASN A 48 5.57 16.31 52.48
CA ASN A 48 6.75 16.38 51.60
C ASN A 48 6.55 16.18 50.08
N SER A 49 6.34 17.33 49.43
CA SER A 49 7.25 17.87 48.41
C SER A 49 8.35 16.92 47.94
N THR A 50 8.24 16.44 46.71
CA THR A 50 9.31 16.58 45.72
C THR A 50 8.63 16.65 44.37
N LEU A 51 8.53 17.88 43.85
CA LEU A 51 8.23 18.14 42.45
C LEU A 51 9.40 17.59 41.63
N SER A 52 9.49 16.27 41.47
CA SER A 52 10.38 15.66 40.51
C SER A 52 9.75 15.89 39.14
N GLN A 53 10.01 17.08 38.60
CA GLN A 53 9.96 17.31 37.17
C GLN A 53 11.04 16.42 36.57
N HIS A 54 10.77 15.13 36.41
CA HIS A 54 11.46 14.34 35.43
C HIS A 54 11.34 15.14 34.12
N PRO A 55 12.45 15.54 33.50
CA PRO A 55 12.39 16.03 32.13
C PRO A 55 11.67 14.92 31.37
N LYS A 56 10.52 15.23 30.77
CA LYS A 56 9.92 14.36 29.76
C LYS A 56 10.96 14.27 28.66
N GLU A 57 11.88 13.31 28.76
CA GLU A 57 12.79 12.99 27.68
C GLU A 57 11.90 12.81 26.45
N PRO A 58 12.19 13.52 25.35
CA PRO A 58 11.41 13.38 24.14
C PRO A 58 11.41 11.89 23.78
N LEU A 59 10.23 11.26 23.84
CA LEU A 59 10.04 9.84 23.52
C LEU A 59 10.71 9.58 22.18
N LYS A 60 11.89 8.97 22.21
CA LYS A 60 12.68 8.71 21.01
C LYS A 60 11.97 7.61 20.25
N ILE A 61 11.16 8.01 19.27
CA ILE A 61 10.41 7.07 18.43
C ILE A 61 11.42 6.09 17.84
N SER A 62 11.21 4.80 18.08
CA SER A 62 12.13 3.77 17.61
C SER A 62 12.05 3.63 16.09
N ASN A 63 13.17 3.29 15.44
CA ASN A 63 13.20 2.95 14.01
C ASN A 63 12.18 1.85 13.65
N ARG A 64 11.88 0.95 14.60
CA ARG A 64 10.85 -0.08 14.43
C ARG A 64 9.46 0.54 14.27
N ALA A 65 9.11 1.54 15.08
CA ALA A 65 7.83 2.22 15.00
C ALA A 65 7.67 2.94 13.65
N PHE A 66 8.70 3.65 13.17
CA PHE A 66 8.67 4.27 11.84
C PHE A 66 8.48 3.23 10.72
N LYS A 67 9.20 2.11 10.76
CA LYS A 67 9.04 1.05 9.76
C LYS A 67 7.65 0.41 9.80
N GLN A 68 7.06 0.25 10.98
CA GLN A 68 5.68 -0.23 11.12
C GLN A 68 4.69 0.77 10.53
N TYR A 69 4.88 2.06 10.79
CA TYR A 69 4.06 3.11 10.21
C TYR A 69 4.13 3.14 8.69
N ILE A 70 5.35 3.11 8.12
CA ILE A 70 5.56 3.03 6.66
C ILE A 70 4.81 1.84 6.08
N ASN A 71 4.99 0.64 6.65
CA ASN A 71 4.30 -0.56 6.14
C ASN A 71 2.77 -0.43 6.24
N LEU A 72 2.24 0.18 7.32
CA LEU A 72 0.81 0.44 7.46
C LEU A 72 0.30 1.36 6.34
N GLN A 73 1.03 2.44 6.03
CA GLN A 73 0.67 3.36 4.95
C GLN A 73 0.69 2.68 3.57
N LEU A 74 1.68 1.82 3.32
CA LEU A 74 1.71 1.03 2.08
C LEU A 74 0.54 0.03 1.98
N ILE A 75 0.15 -0.60 3.09
CA ILE A 75 -1.03 -1.49 3.12
C ILE A 75 -2.31 -0.69 2.81
N LYS A 76 -2.49 0.49 3.40
CA LYS A 76 -3.62 1.38 3.10
C LYS A 76 -3.66 1.75 1.61
N SER A 77 -2.51 2.12 1.04
CA SER A 77 -2.38 2.38 -0.40
C SER A 77 -2.83 1.18 -1.24
N CYS A 78 -2.38 -0.03 -0.91
CA CYS A 78 -2.82 -1.26 -1.57
C CYS A 78 -4.35 -1.46 -1.51
N ALA A 79 -4.95 -1.24 -0.34
CA ALA A 79 -6.41 -1.37 -0.18
C ALA A 79 -7.16 -0.34 -1.05
N LEU A 80 -6.66 0.90 -1.13
CA LEU A 80 -7.22 1.96 -1.97
C LEU A 80 -7.09 1.65 -3.47
N LEU A 81 -5.97 1.07 -3.89
CA LEU A 81 -5.81 0.60 -5.27
C LEU A 81 -6.81 -0.50 -5.62
N ALA A 82 -7.10 -1.42 -4.69
CA ALA A 82 -8.07 -2.48 -4.90
C ALA A 82 -9.51 -1.94 -5.12
N ILE A 83 -9.84 -0.78 -4.55
CA ILE A 83 -11.11 -0.08 -4.76
C ILE A 83 -11.02 1.04 -5.81
N SER A 84 -9.99 1.01 -6.66
CA SER A 84 -9.78 1.96 -7.77
C SER A 84 -9.72 3.43 -7.35
N LYS A 85 -9.11 3.73 -6.19
CA LYS A 85 -8.82 5.08 -5.71
C LYS A 85 -7.32 5.40 -5.71
N PRO A 86 -6.67 5.46 -6.88
CA PRO A 86 -5.21 5.57 -6.96
C PRO A 86 -4.66 6.94 -6.52
N GLY A 87 -5.47 8.01 -6.58
CA GLY A 87 -5.06 9.33 -6.07
C GLY A 87 -4.87 9.34 -4.55
N GLN A 88 -5.87 8.87 -3.81
CA GLN A 88 -5.78 8.71 -2.35
C GLN A 88 -4.70 7.69 -1.97
N ALA A 89 -4.55 6.62 -2.75
CA ALA A 89 -3.49 5.64 -2.55
C ALA A 89 -2.09 6.27 -2.65
N LEU A 90 -1.91 7.25 -3.54
CA LEU A 90 -0.65 7.96 -3.71
C LEU A 90 -0.32 8.83 -2.49
N GLU A 91 -1.30 9.53 -1.90
CA GLU A 91 -1.09 10.37 -0.71
C GLU A 91 -0.43 9.59 0.43
N HIS A 92 -0.93 8.38 0.73
CA HIS A 92 -0.34 7.50 1.74
C HIS A 92 1.09 7.04 1.38
N VAL A 93 1.38 6.85 0.10
CA VAL A 93 2.72 6.45 -0.35
C VAL A 93 3.71 7.61 -0.22
N GLU A 94 3.31 8.83 -0.56
CA GLU A 94 4.17 10.01 -0.41
C GLU A 94 4.46 10.27 1.07
N GLU A 95 3.45 10.17 1.94
CA GLU A 95 3.64 10.27 3.40
C GLU A 95 4.65 9.22 3.91
N ALA A 96 4.51 7.97 3.46
CA ALA A 96 5.45 6.91 3.79
C ALA A 96 6.86 7.17 3.23
N SER A 97 6.96 7.74 2.03
CA SER A 97 8.24 8.08 1.37
C SER A 97 8.99 9.15 2.16
N CYS A 98 8.31 10.23 2.56
CA CYS A 98 8.92 11.29 3.37
C CYS A 98 9.56 10.72 4.64
N ILE A 99 8.84 9.91 5.40
CA ILE A 99 9.36 9.31 6.63
C ILE A 99 10.53 8.36 6.34
N ALA A 100 10.46 7.58 5.26
CA ALA A 100 11.54 6.67 4.88
C ALA A 100 12.80 7.42 4.45
N GLU A 101 12.65 8.53 3.72
CA GLU A 101 13.73 9.40 3.25
C GLU A 101 14.39 10.14 4.42
N ASP A 102 13.59 10.77 5.29
CA ASP A 102 14.07 11.51 6.48
C ASP A 102 14.91 10.61 7.40
N ASN A 103 14.56 9.32 7.48
CA ASN A 103 15.25 8.33 8.31
C ASN A 103 16.25 7.47 7.54
N ASN A 104 16.49 7.73 6.25
CA ASN A 104 17.41 6.98 5.38
C ASN A 104 17.15 5.46 5.33
N PHE A 105 15.89 5.06 5.36
CA PHE A 105 15.47 3.66 5.26
C PHE A 105 15.41 3.19 3.80
N PHE A 106 16.58 2.91 3.20
CA PHE A 106 16.73 2.60 1.77
C PHE A 106 15.81 1.48 1.24
N TYR A 107 15.59 0.43 2.03
CA TYR A 107 14.72 -0.67 1.62
C TYR A 107 13.24 -0.22 1.60
N GLU A 108 12.82 0.55 2.60
CA GLU A 108 11.51 1.16 2.68
C GLU A 108 11.29 2.21 1.57
N ILE A 109 12.29 3.03 1.24
CA ILE A 109 12.26 3.97 0.09
C ILE A 109 12.00 3.19 -1.22
N SER A 110 12.68 2.06 -1.41
CA SER A 110 12.47 1.20 -2.58
C SER A 110 11.03 0.67 -2.64
N LYS A 111 10.45 0.29 -1.50
CA LYS A 111 9.02 -0.10 -1.43
C LYS A 111 8.11 1.07 -1.78
N CYS A 112 8.36 2.27 -1.25
CA CYS A 112 7.57 3.45 -1.57
C CYS A 112 7.57 3.71 -3.09
N HIS A 113 8.74 3.64 -3.75
CA HIS A 113 8.83 3.77 -5.20
C HIS A 113 8.04 2.70 -5.98
N LEU A 114 8.09 1.44 -5.55
CA LEU A 114 7.28 0.38 -6.15
C LEU A 114 5.78 0.71 -6.07
N TYR A 115 5.28 1.08 -4.89
CA TYR A 115 3.87 1.40 -4.69
C TYR A 115 3.45 2.68 -5.41
N ARG A 116 4.34 3.68 -5.48
CA ARG A 116 4.15 4.89 -6.27
C ARG A 116 3.95 4.55 -7.75
N GLY A 117 4.75 3.63 -8.28
CA GLY A 117 4.61 3.09 -9.63
C GLY A 117 3.23 2.46 -9.86
N LEU A 118 2.76 1.63 -8.92
CA LEU A 118 1.42 1.04 -8.99
C LEU A 118 0.31 2.09 -8.99
N CYS A 119 0.43 3.14 -8.17
CA CYS A 119 -0.52 4.25 -8.13
C CYS A 119 -0.57 4.99 -9.48
N PHE A 120 0.60 5.29 -10.07
CA PHE A 120 0.68 5.91 -11.39
C PHE A 120 0.09 5.04 -12.49
N MET A 121 0.28 3.72 -12.46
CA MET A 121 -0.41 2.82 -13.39
C MET A 121 -1.93 2.89 -13.24
N GLY A 122 -2.44 2.91 -12.00
CA GLY A 122 -3.87 3.09 -11.73
C GLY A 122 -4.44 4.41 -12.28
N MET A 123 -3.63 5.47 -12.31
CA MET A 123 -3.98 6.78 -12.91
C MET A 123 -3.68 6.87 -14.41
N LYS A 124 -3.20 5.80 -15.06
CA LYS A 124 -2.74 5.79 -16.46
C LYS A 124 -1.61 6.79 -16.75
N ARG A 125 -0.83 7.16 -15.72
CA ARG A 125 0.37 8.01 -15.83
C ARG A 125 1.59 7.14 -16.13
N TRP A 126 1.64 6.61 -17.35
CA TRP A 126 2.54 5.51 -17.71
C TRP A 126 4.03 5.87 -17.63
N ARG A 127 4.39 7.11 -17.98
CA ARG A 127 5.79 7.59 -17.92
C ARG A 127 6.30 7.63 -16.48
N GLU A 128 5.52 8.25 -15.58
CA GLU A 128 5.85 8.34 -14.16
C GLU A 128 5.85 6.96 -13.49
N ALA A 129 4.89 6.10 -13.87
CA ALA A 129 4.86 4.71 -13.41
C ALA A 129 6.17 3.98 -13.71
N LYS A 130 6.64 4.03 -14.96
CA LYS A 130 7.88 3.37 -15.36
C LYS A 130 9.08 3.88 -14.56
N ILE A 131 9.21 5.20 -14.39
CA ILE A 131 10.30 5.82 -13.63
C ILE A 131 10.28 5.34 -12.17
N ALA A 132 9.11 5.34 -11.53
CA ALA A 132 8.96 4.89 -10.16
C ALA A 132 9.27 3.39 -10.00
N LEU A 133 8.81 2.55 -10.94
CA LEU A 133 9.09 1.11 -10.93
C LEU A 133 10.58 0.78 -11.07
N VAL A 134 11.33 1.52 -11.90
CA VAL A 134 12.79 1.38 -11.99
C VAL A 134 13.45 1.61 -10.63
N ARG A 135 13.02 2.66 -9.91
CA ARG A 135 13.55 2.97 -8.58
C ARG A 135 13.13 1.94 -7.52
N GLY A 136 12.00 1.25 -7.73
CA GLY A 136 11.47 0.22 -6.83
C GLY A 136 11.95 -1.21 -7.10
N VAL A 137 12.85 -1.44 -8.06
CA VAL A 137 13.26 -2.80 -8.49
C VAL A 137 13.93 -3.62 -7.39
N ASN A 138 14.54 -2.96 -6.40
CA ASN A 138 15.28 -3.61 -5.31
C ASN A 138 14.39 -4.27 -4.25
N VAL A 139 13.06 -4.23 -4.40
CA VAL A 139 12.14 -4.92 -3.47
C VAL A 139 12.25 -6.44 -3.69
N ARG A 140 12.80 -7.13 -2.68
CA ARG A 140 12.95 -8.59 -2.68
C ARG A 140 11.64 -9.31 -3.03
N GLY A 141 11.71 -10.25 -3.96
CA GLY A 141 10.56 -11.06 -4.40
C GLY A 141 9.67 -10.40 -5.45
N TRP A 142 9.97 -9.16 -5.86
CA TRP A 142 9.16 -8.43 -6.84
C TRP A 142 9.79 -8.29 -8.24
N GLY A 143 11.07 -8.64 -8.42
CA GLY A 143 11.81 -8.42 -9.67
C GLY A 143 11.05 -8.80 -10.95
N GLY A 144 10.68 -10.07 -11.11
CA GLY A 144 9.96 -10.52 -12.31
C GLY A 144 8.60 -9.85 -12.52
N ARG A 145 7.92 -9.48 -11.42
CA ARG A 145 6.64 -8.75 -11.49
C ARG A 145 6.86 -7.29 -11.91
N VAL A 146 7.88 -6.63 -11.36
CA VAL A 146 8.26 -5.26 -11.71
C VAL A 146 8.65 -5.16 -13.18
N GLU A 147 9.43 -6.11 -13.70
CA GLU A 147 9.75 -6.17 -15.12
C GLU A 147 8.51 -6.28 -16.01
N GLY A 148 7.54 -7.13 -15.62
CA GLY A 148 6.27 -7.26 -16.32
C GLY A 148 5.49 -5.93 -16.35
N LEU A 149 5.39 -5.26 -15.21
CA LEU A 149 4.73 -3.96 -15.09
C LEU A 149 5.44 -2.86 -15.89
N MET A 150 6.78 -2.85 -15.90
CA MET A 150 7.57 -1.92 -16.70
C MET A 150 7.36 -2.13 -18.20
N ARG A 151 7.29 -3.39 -18.66
CA ARG A 151 6.95 -3.71 -20.05
C ARG A 151 5.55 -3.24 -20.40
N GLU A 152 4.57 -3.48 -19.54
CA GLU A 152 3.20 -2.99 -19.73
C GLU A 152 3.16 -1.47 -19.86
N ALA A 153 3.80 -0.74 -18.94
CA ALA A 153 3.89 0.72 -18.98
C ALA A 153 4.56 1.20 -20.28
N GLN A 154 5.63 0.52 -20.72
CA GLN A 154 6.31 0.87 -21.97
C GLN A 154 5.42 0.68 -23.20
N MET A 155 4.69 -0.43 -23.30
CA MET A 155 3.75 -0.65 -24.41
C MET A 155 2.70 0.46 -24.50
N ARG A 156 2.14 0.89 -23.36
CA ARG A 156 1.15 1.98 -23.31
C ARG A 156 1.75 3.32 -23.76
N ILE A 157 2.98 3.62 -23.37
CA ILE A 157 3.70 4.82 -23.81
C ILE A 157 3.89 4.80 -25.33
N ASP A 158 4.27 3.67 -25.90
CA ASP A 158 4.52 3.55 -27.34
C ASP A 158 3.21 3.61 -28.15
N GLU A 159 2.12 3.06 -27.61
CA GLU A 159 0.79 3.19 -28.18
C GLU A 159 0.32 4.66 -28.21
N GLU A 160 0.47 5.40 -27.10
CA GLU A 160 0.12 6.82 -27.01
C GLU A 160 0.91 7.66 -28.03
N LYS A 161 2.22 7.40 -28.18
CA LYS A 161 3.06 8.06 -29.18
C LYS A 161 2.63 7.78 -30.61
N ARG A 162 2.16 6.56 -30.92
CA ARG A 162 1.67 6.21 -32.26
C ARG A 162 0.39 6.96 -32.60
N ARG A 163 -0.55 7.04 -31.65
CA ARG A 163 -1.81 7.78 -31.82
C ARG A 163 -1.56 9.27 -32.09
N GLN A 164 -0.66 9.89 -31.32
CA GLN A 164 -0.29 11.29 -31.51
C GLN A 164 0.34 11.56 -32.89
N LYS A 165 1.13 10.63 -33.43
CA LYS A 165 1.69 10.78 -34.79
C LYS A 165 0.61 10.71 -35.87
N GLN A 166 -0.35 9.81 -35.73
CA GLN A 166 -1.45 9.66 -36.69
C GLN A 166 -2.40 10.87 -36.68
N GLU A 167 -2.63 11.51 -35.52
CA GLU A 167 -3.46 12.71 -35.41
C GLU A 167 -2.80 13.98 -36.01
N VAL A 168 -1.48 14.00 -36.14
CA VAL A 168 -0.73 15.14 -36.72
C VAL A 168 -0.58 15.01 -38.25
N GLU A 169 -0.73 13.79 -38.78
CA GLU A 169 -0.65 13.50 -40.22
C GLU A 169 -2.01 13.59 -40.94
N VAL A 170 -3.10 13.85 -40.21
CA VAL A 170 -4.47 14.08 -40.72
C VAL A 170 -4.80 15.57 -40.68
#